data_AF-A0ABD0QXH5-F1
#
_entry.id   AF-A0ABD0QXH5-F1
#
_cell.length_a   1.000
_cell.length_b   1.000
_cell.length_c   1.000
_cell.angle_alpha   90.00
_cell.angle_beta   90.00
_cell.angle_gamma   90.00
#
_symmetry.space_group_name_H-M   'P 1'
#
loop_
_entity.id
_entity.type
_entity.pdbx_description
1 polymer ?
#
loop_
_entity_poly.entity_id
_entity_poly.type
_entity_poly.pdbx_seq_one_letter_code
_entity_poly.pdbx_strand_id
1 'polypeptide(L)'
;MPWCRRGRGYVCTPFPRLLCSREFWREFAGTIAAISAYHAPLGGLSVGKDPLVTRFLCGVLRLRPPVRPHVPTWDLAVVLEALCRPPFKPIEEISLWFLTIKTALLLALTSLKRVGDLQALSVAPSHFDFAPGMTKAFLYPRAGNVPKVPTATPQPVVLQAFCPPPFWEPDQQKHNCMCP
;
A
#
# COMPACT_ATOMS: atom_id res chain seq x y z
N MET A 1 -14.71 40.30 2.41
CA MET A 1 -15.68 41.04 1.58
C MET A 1 -15.22 42.50 1.61
N PRO A 2 -14.94 43.16 0.47
CA PRO A 2 -15.87 43.27 -0.65
C PRO A 2 -15.25 43.01 -2.04
N TRP A 3 -16.16 42.67 -2.94
CA TRP A 3 -15.99 42.56 -4.37
C TRP A 3 -15.79 43.95 -5.00
N CYS A 4 -14.88 44.07 -5.97
CA CYS A 4 -14.86 45.20 -6.89
C CYS A 4 -14.71 44.69 -8.33
N ARG A 5 -15.80 44.78 -9.10
CA ARG A 5 -15.78 44.63 -10.57
C ARG A 5 -15.18 45.89 -11.18
N ARG A 6 -14.18 45.74 -12.05
CA ARG A 6 -14.05 46.61 -13.22
C ARG A 6 -13.29 45.90 -14.33
N GLY A 7 -13.91 45.90 -15.52
CA GLY A 7 -13.47 45.14 -16.67
C GLY A 7 -12.09 45.51 -17.20
N ARG A 8 -11.40 44.49 -17.69
CA ARG A 8 -10.40 44.56 -18.76
C ARG A 8 -10.38 43.18 -19.42
N GLY A 9 -10.34 43.17 -20.75
CA GLY A 9 -10.47 41.96 -21.55
C GLY A 9 -9.58 40.83 -21.05
N TYR A 10 -10.11 39.61 -21.07
CA TYR A 10 -9.33 38.42 -20.83
C TYR A 10 -8.37 38.23 -22.00
N VAL A 11 -7.24 38.93 -21.96
CA VAL A 11 -6.07 38.48 -22.69
C VAL A 11 -5.67 37.18 -22.00
N CYS A 12 -6.05 36.06 -22.59
CA CYS A 12 -5.50 34.75 -22.25
C CYS A 12 -3.99 34.81 -22.52
N THR A 13 -3.22 35.30 -21.55
CA THR A 13 -1.77 35.12 -21.55
C THR A 13 -1.48 33.62 -21.66
N PRO A 14 -0.50 33.20 -22.48
CA PRO A 14 -0.14 31.79 -22.57
C PRO A 14 0.48 31.38 -21.23
N PHE A 15 -0.35 30.78 -20.38
CA PHE A 15 0.02 30.36 -19.03
C PHE A 15 1.12 29.29 -19.12
N PRO A 16 2.10 29.25 -18.20
CA PRO A 16 3.28 28.42 -18.36
C PRO A 16 2.87 26.94 -18.45
N ARG A 17 3.33 26.26 -19.50
CA ARG A 17 3.18 24.82 -19.74
C ARG A 17 3.77 23.91 -18.64
N LEU A 18 4.27 24.48 -17.54
CA LEU A 18 5.12 23.82 -16.56
C LEU A 18 4.39 23.31 -15.30
N LEU A 19 3.08 23.52 -15.18
CA LEU A 19 2.26 22.99 -14.07
C LEU A 19 1.48 21.72 -14.44
N CYS A 20 1.96 20.95 -15.41
CA CYS A 20 1.45 19.61 -15.72
C CYS A 20 2.55 18.58 -15.41
N SER A 21 2.96 18.50 -14.14
CA SER A 21 3.96 17.55 -13.64
C SER A 21 3.49 16.10 -13.87
N ARG A 22 4.42 15.14 -14.02
CA ARG A 22 4.13 13.69 -14.09
C ARG A 22 3.28 13.16 -12.93
N GLU A 23 3.21 13.89 -11.81
CA GLU A 23 2.43 13.53 -10.63
C GLU A 23 0.92 13.81 -10.81
N PHE A 24 0.59 14.82 -11.63
CA PHE A 24 -0.76 15.27 -11.94
C PHE A 24 -1.60 14.20 -12.65
N TRP A 25 -0.97 13.46 -13.57
CA TRP A 25 -1.68 12.46 -14.38
C TRP A 25 -2.04 11.20 -13.61
N ARG A 26 -1.41 10.90 -12.46
CA ARG A 26 -1.56 9.59 -11.80
C ARG A 26 -2.97 9.29 -11.31
N GLU A 27 -3.74 10.32 -10.97
CA GLU A 27 -5.09 10.17 -10.42
C GLU A 27 -6.14 9.87 -11.50
N PHE A 28 -6.02 10.52 -12.67
CA PHE A 28 -6.98 10.34 -13.77
C PHE A 28 -6.44 9.50 -14.93
N ALA A 29 -5.16 9.10 -14.92
CA ALA A 29 -4.52 8.37 -16.02
C ALA A 29 -5.27 7.10 -16.39
N GLY A 30 -5.76 6.34 -15.40
CA GLY A 30 -6.52 5.11 -15.66
C GLY A 30 -7.82 5.39 -16.42
N THR A 31 -8.62 6.33 -15.94
CA THR A 31 -9.91 6.70 -16.56
C THR A 31 -9.70 7.33 -17.93
N ILE A 32 -8.72 8.22 -18.08
CA ILE A 32 -8.42 8.87 -19.36
C ILE A 32 -7.86 7.88 -20.38
N ALA A 33 -7.04 6.91 -19.95
CA ALA A 33 -6.59 5.82 -20.81
C ALA A 33 -7.77 4.96 -21.29
N ALA A 34 -8.71 4.62 -20.40
CA ALA A 34 -9.91 3.89 -20.77
C ALA A 34 -10.79 4.69 -21.75
N ILE A 35 -11.08 5.95 -21.48
CA ILE A 35 -11.86 6.80 -22.39
C ILE A 35 -11.15 6.91 -23.74
N SER A 36 -9.83 7.10 -23.76
CA SER A 36 -9.05 7.20 -25.00
C SER A 36 -9.03 5.89 -25.80
N ALA A 37 -9.22 4.73 -25.16
CA ALA A 37 -9.25 3.43 -25.83
C ALA A 37 -10.59 3.16 -26.54
N TYR A 38 -11.69 3.73 -26.05
CA TYR A 38 -13.04 3.50 -26.59
C TYR A 38 -13.64 4.71 -27.33
N HIS A 39 -12.98 5.86 -27.30
CA HIS A 39 -13.44 7.08 -27.93
C HIS A 39 -12.69 7.37 -29.23
N ALA A 40 -13.40 7.80 -30.27
CA ALA A 40 -12.80 8.21 -31.52
C ALA A 40 -11.82 9.40 -31.32
N PRO A 41 -10.74 9.51 -32.12
CA PRO A 41 -9.82 10.64 -32.00
C PRO A 41 -10.53 11.98 -32.17
N LEU A 42 -10.22 12.94 -31.29
CA LEU A 42 -10.69 14.32 -31.39
C LEU A 42 -9.67 15.11 -32.19
N GLY A 43 -10.02 15.53 -33.41
CA GLY A 43 -9.10 16.28 -34.28
C GLY A 43 -7.80 15.53 -34.61
N GLY A 44 -7.85 14.19 -34.69
CA GLY A 44 -6.68 13.34 -34.95
C GLY A 44 -5.83 13.03 -33.70
N LEU A 45 -6.19 13.55 -32.52
CA LEU A 45 -5.54 13.27 -31.26
C LEU A 45 -6.39 12.33 -30.39
N SER A 46 -5.74 11.50 -29.57
CA SER A 46 -6.46 10.74 -28.54
C SER A 46 -7.06 11.70 -27.52
N VAL A 47 -8.19 11.33 -26.90
CA VAL A 47 -8.89 12.19 -25.93
C VAL A 47 -7.98 12.71 -24.82
N GLY A 48 -7.10 11.87 -24.28
CA GLY A 48 -6.12 12.30 -23.26
C GLY A 48 -5.01 13.23 -23.74
N LYS A 49 -4.84 13.43 -25.05
CA LYS A 49 -3.86 14.35 -25.66
C LYS A 49 -4.50 15.63 -26.19
N ASP A 50 -5.82 15.72 -26.17
CA ASP A 50 -6.53 16.91 -26.60
C ASP A 50 -6.22 18.09 -25.64
N PRO A 51 -5.87 19.29 -26.16
CA PRO A 51 -5.51 20.44 -25.33
C PRO A 51 -6.66 20.93 -24.43
N LEU A 52 -7.92 20.83 -24.88
CA LEU A 52 -9.08 21.25 -24.10
C LEU A 52 -9.34 20.27 -22.95
N VAL A 53 -9.28 18.96 -23.22
CA VAL A 53 -9.40 17.91 -22.20
C VAL A 53 -8.30 18.07 -21.15
N THR A 54 -7.05 18.25 -21.59
CA THR A 54 -5.92 18.46 -20.68
C THR A 54 -6.13 19.70 -19.81
N ARG A 55 -6.56 20.82 -20.40
CA ARG A 55 -6.80 22.07 -19.66
C ARG A 55 -7.97 21.97 -18.69
N PHE A 56 -9.03 21.24 -19.06
CA PHE A 56 -10.16 20.96 -18.18
C PHE A 56 -9.73 20.14 -16.96
N LEU A 57 -9.03 19.02 -17.18
CA LEU A 57 -8.49 18.20 -16.09
C LEU A 57 -7.55 19.02 -15.18
N CYS A 58 -6.76 19.93 -15.78
CA CYS A 58 -5.91 20.86 -15.03
C CYS A 58 -6.73 21.77 -14.12
N GLY A 59 -7.87 22.26 -14.59
CA GLY A 59 -8.82 23.02 -13.78
C GLY A 59 -9.40 22.18 -12.64
N VAL A 60 -9.84 20.96 -12.94
CA VAL A 60 -10.44 20.04 -11.94
C VAL A 60 -9.46 19.76 -10.80
N LEU A 61 -8.21 19.42 -11.11
CA LEU A 61 -7.19 19.11 -10.10
C LEU A 61 -6.71 20.34 -9.32
N ARG A 62 -6.84 21.55 -9.87
CA ARG A 62 -6.62 22.79 -9.10
C ARG A 62 -7.75 23.06 -8.11
N LEU A 63 -9.00 22.77 -8.52
CA LEU A 63 -10.18 22.91 -7.66
C LEU A 63 -10.24 21.81 -6.59
N ARG A 64 -9.70 20.63 -6.90
CA ARG A 64 -9.66 19.46 -6.02
C ARG A 64 -8.27 18.85 -6.07
N PRO A 65 -7.29 19.43 -5.34
CA PRO A 65 -5.97 18.84 -5.26
C PRO A 65 -6.06 17.42 -4.67
N PRO A 66 -5.25 16.46 -5.15
CA PRO A 66 -5.22 15.11 -4.59
C PRO A 66 -4.86 15.18 -3.11
N VAL A 67 -5.81 14.83 -2.24
CA VAL A 67 -5.52 14.68 -0.81
C VAL A 67 -4.94 13.30 -0.63
N ARG A 68 -3.62 13.21 -0.43
CA ARG A 68 -3.03 11.96 0.05
C ARG A 68 -3.45 11.82 1.51
N PRO A 69 -4.09 10.70 1.91
CA PRO A 69 -4.33 10.48 3.33
C PRO A 69 -2.99 10.52 4.04
N HIS A 70 -2.86 11.46 4.98
CA HIS A 70 -1.69 11.56 5.83
C HIS A 70 -1.77 10.41 6.83
N VAL A 71 -1.16 9.28 6.49
CA VAL A 71 -0.97 8.20 7.45
C VAL A 71 -0.11 8.78 8.57
N PRO A 72 -0.57 8.79 9.84
CA PRO A 72 0.26 9.29 10.93
C PRO A 72 1.57 8.52 10.95
N THR A 73 2.67 9.22 11.20
CA THR A 73 3.95 8.58 11.46
C THR A 73 3.77 7.71 12.70
N TRP A 74 3.91 6.40 12.55
CA TRP A 74 3.85 5.46 13.66
C TRP A 74 5.28 5.03 14.01
N ASP A 75 5.53 4.85 15.30
CA ASP A 75 6.79 4.31 15.80
C ASP A 75 6.66 2.79 15.97
N LEU A 76 7.52 2.05 15.27
CA LEU A 76 7.52 0.59 15.31
C LEU A 76 7.84 0.06 16.71
N ALA A 77 8.70 0.71 17.47
CA ALA A 77 9.02 0.27 18.82
C ALA A 77 7.78 0.32 19.72
N VAL A 78 7.01 1.41 19.64
CA VAL A 78 5.77 1.59 20.41
C VAL A 78 4.71 0.56 20.01
N VAL A 79 4.57 0.28 18.72
CA VAL A 79 3.61 -0.73 18.24
C VAL A 79 3.98 -2.13 18.71
N LEU A 80 5.26 -2.51 18.60
CA LEU A 80 5.72 -3.82 19.06
C LEU A 80 5.59 -3.98 20.58
N GLU A 81 5.87 -2.91 21.34
CA GLU A 81 5.66 -2.89 22.79
C GLU A 81 4.17 -3.06 23.15
N ALA A 82 3.27 -2.40 22.42
CA ALA A 82 1.82 -2.53 22.62
C ALA A 82 1.32 -3.95 22.34
N LEU A 83 1.88 -4.67 21.35
CA LEU A 83 1.54 -6.07 21.06
C LEU A 83 1.94 -7.06 22.16
N CYS A 84 2.79 -6.64 23.09
CA CYS A 84 3.20 -7.42 24.24
C CYS A 84 2.37 -7.16 25.51
N ARG A 85 1.39 -6.25 25.42
CA ARG A 85 0.51 -5.85 26.53
C ARG A 85 -0.95 -6.25 26.23
N PRO A 86 -1.85 -6.22 27.23
CA PRO A 86 -3.28 -6.37 26.98
C PRO A 86 -3.77 -5.34 25.95
N PRO A 87 -4.68 -5.69 25.02
CA PRO A 87 -5.42 -6.96 24.92
C PRO A 87 -4.69 -8.07 24.13
N PHE A 88 -3.43 -7.88 23.71
CA PHE A 88 -2.71 -8.82 22.84
C PHE A 88 -1.98 -9.97 23.56
N LYS A 89 -2.09 -10.01 24.88
CA LYS A 89 -1.59 -11.03 25.81
C LYS A 89 -2.55 -11.15 26.99
N PRO A 90 -2.68 -12.33 27.64
CA PRO A 90 -2.07 -13.63 27.30
C PRO A 90 -2.68 -14.28 26.05
N ILE A 91 -1.95 -15.14 25.33
CA ILE A 91 -2.41 -15.74 24.06
C ILE A 91 -3.47 -16.81 24.31
N GLU A 92 -3.44 -17.41 25.48
CA GLU A 92 -4.31 -18.47 25.92
C GLU A 92 -5.75 -17.98 26.13
N GLU A 93 -5.94 -16.69 26.42
CA GLU A 93 -7.23 -16.08 26.76
C GLU A 93 -7.70 -15.00 25.77
N ILE A 94 -6.85 -14.67 24.79
CA ILE A 94 -7.14 -13.60 23.81
C ILE A 94 -8.26 -14.01 22.85
N SER A 95 -9.07 -13.04 22.42
CA SER A 95 -10.03 -13.29 21.35
C SER A 95 -9.32 -13.55 20.02
N LEU A 96 -9.93 -14.41 19.19
CA LEU A 96 -9.41 -14.73 17.85
C LEU A 96 -9.21 -13.46 16.99
N TRP A 97 -10.04 -12.43 17.19
CA TRP A 97 -9.90 -11.15 16.50
C TRP A 97 -8.57 -10.45 16.80
N PHE A 98 -8.21 -10.29 18.08
CA PHE A 98 -6.95 -9.64 18.45
C PHE A 98 -5.73 -10.50 18.07
N LEU A 99 -5.86 -11.83 18.16
CA LEU A 99 -4.83 -12.74 17.66
C LEU A 99 -4.62 -12.60 16.14
N THR A 100 -5.71 -12.46 15.38
CA THR A 100 -5.67 -12.23 13.93
C THR A 100 -5.00 -10.90 13.60
N ILE A 101 -5.30 -9.83 14.34
CA ILE A 101 -4.64 -8.54 14.15
C ILE A 101 -3.13 -8.64 14.44
N LYS A 102 -2.76 -9.26 15.56
CA LYS A 102 -1.35 -9.43 15.95
C LYS A 102 -0.57 -10.22 14.90
N THR A 103 -1.11 -11.37 14.50
CA THR A 103 -0.50 -12.24 13.47
C THR A 103 -0.41 -11.53 12.12
N ALA A 104 -1.49 -10.89 11.65
CA ALA A 104 -1.51 -10.19 10.37
C ALA A 104 -0.53 -9.00 10.35
N LEU A 105 -0.44 -8.24 11.44
CA LEU A 105 0.50 -7.13 11.56
C LEU A 105 1.95 -7.63 11.54
N LEU A 106 2.29 -8.62 12.37
CA LEU A 106 3.64 -9.19 12.41
C LEU A 106 4.02 -9.84 11.07
N LEU A 107 3.08 -10.52 10.42
CA LEU A 107 3.28 -11.09 9.08
C LEU A 107 3.54 -10.00 8.05
N ALA A 108 2.79 -8.89 8.08
CA ALA A 108 3.01 -7.77 7.17
C ALA A 108 4.39 -7.12 7.39
N LEU A 109 4.79 -6.94 8.66
CA LEU A 109 6.08 -6.34 9.02
C LEU A 109 7.28 -7.22 8.63
N THR A 110 7.18 -8.53 8.86
CA THR A 110 8.27 -9.47 8.60
C THR A 110 8.40 -9.84 7.12
N SER A 111 7.28 -9.94 6.39
CA SER A 111 7.30 -10.28 4.96
C SER A 111 7.59 -9.09 4.05
N LEU A 112 7.34 -7.86 4.53
CA LEU A 112 7.43 -6.61 3.75
C LEU A 112 6.65 -6.68 2.42
N LYS A 113 5.58 -7.48 2.38
CA LYS A 113 4.73 -7.66 1.20
C LYS A 113 3.55 -6.68 1.22
N ARG A 114 3.04 -6.37 0.02
CA ARG A 114 1.84 -5.52 -0.14
C ARG A 114 0.59 -6.31 0.27
N VAL A 115 -0.48 -5.59 0.60
CA VAL A 115 -1.77 -6.20 0.99
C VAL A 115 -2.26 -7.23 -0.03
N GLY A 116 -2.17 -6.94 -1.33
CA GLY A 116 -2.58 -7.90 -2.38
C GLY A 116 -1.73 -9.19 -2.39
N ASP A 117 -0.44 -9.10 -2.07
CA ASP A 117 0.45 -10.25 -2.00
C ASP A 117 0.20 -11.06 -0.71
N LEU A 118 -0.10 -10.38 0.40
CA LEU A 118 -0.49 -11.01 1.66
C LEU A 118 -1.80 -11.78 1.53
N GLN A 119 -2.77 -11.25 0.79
CA GLN A 119 -4.05 -11.93 0.50
C GLN A 119 -3.88 -13.20 -0.32
N ALA A 120 -2.78 -13.34 -1.06
CA ALA A 120 -2.48 -14.54 -1.83
C ALA A 120 -1.87 -15.66 -0.99
N LEU A 121 -1.51 -15.41 0.27
CA LEU A 121 -0.96 -16.43 1.16
C LEU A 121 -2.03 -17.45 1.57
N SER A 122 -1.61 -18.70 1.77
CA SER A 122 -2.48 -19.81 2.13
C SER A 122 -1.78 -20.71 3.13
N VAL A 123 -2.55 -21.31 4.03
CA VAL A 123 -2.07 -22.29 5.03
C VAL A 123 -2.26 -23.73 4.52
N ALA A 124 -2.71 -23.92 3.28
CA ALA A 124 -2.81 -25.24 2.68
C ALA A 124 -1.42 -25.92 2.64
N PRO A 125 -1.33 -27.26 2.79
CA PRO A 125 -0.06 -27.98 2.88
C PRO A 125 0.88 -27.78 1.67
N SER A 126 0.34 -27.43 0.49
CA SER A 126 1.13 -27.14 -0.71
C SER A 126 1.69 -25.71 -0.76
N HIS A 127 1.28 -24.86 0.19
CA HIS A 127 1.58 -23.43 0.22
C HIS A 127 2.24 -22.98 1.51
N PHE A 128 2.42 -23.87 2.48
CA PHE A 128 2.98 -23.54 3.77
C PHE A 128 3.78 -24.70 4.35
N ASP A 129 5.06 -24.45 4.60
CA ASP A 129 5.99 -25.44 5.15
C ASP A 129 6.83 -24.83 6.27
N PHE A 130 7.25 -25.65 7.23
CA PHE A 130 8.24 -25.27 8.24
C PHE A 130 9.57 -25.98 7.98
N ALA A 131 10.67 -25.25 8.19
CA ALA A 131 11.98 -25.88 8.31
C ALA A 131 12.04 -26.76 9.57
N PRO A 132 12.86 -27.82 9.56
CA PRO A 132 13.10 -28.63 10.74
C PRO A 132 13.54 -27.75 11.93
N GLY A 133 12.98 -28.06 13.10
CA GLY A 133 13.20 -27.28 14.33
C GLY A 133 12.40 -25.97 14.42
N MET A 134 11.41 -25.74 13.55
CA MET A 134 10.56 -24.53 13.52
C MET A 134 11.34 -23.21 13.45
N THR A 135 12.54 -23.27 12.89
CA THR A 135 13.44 -22.10 12.77
C THR A 135 13.07 -21.17 11.64
N LYS A 136 12.33 -21.69 10.64
CA LYS A 136 11.86 -20.93 9.48
C LYS A 136 10.49 -21.43 9.04
N ALA A 137 9.70 -20.54 8.46
CA ALA A 137 8.46 -20.87 7.75
C ALA A 137 8.57 -20.39 6.29
N PHE A 138 8.07 -21.19 5.37
CA PHE A 138 8.00 -20.91 3.94
C PHE A 138 6.54 -20.76 3.55
N LEU A 139 6.20 -19.62 2.96
CA LEU A 139 4.85 -19.26 2.54
C LEU A 139 4.85 -19.01 1.02
N TYR A 140 4.10 -19.83 0.28
CA TYR A 140 4.01 -19.74 -1.17
C TYR A 140 2.69 -19.07 -1.58
N PRO A 141 2.73 -17.97 -2.35
CA PRO A 141 1.51 -17.36 -2.89
C PRO A 141 0.71 -18.35 -3.73
N ARG A 142 -0.63 -18.21 -3.70
CA ARG A 142 -1.53 -19.02 -4.52
C ARG A 142 -1.24 -18.84 -6.01
N ALA A 143 -1.33 -19.93 -6.76
CA ALA A 143 -1.25 -19.91 -8.23
C ALA A 143 -2.34 -18.98 -8.80
N GLY A 144 -1.93 -18.04 -9.64
CA GLY A 144 -2.82 -17.01 -10.20
C GLY A 144 -2.74 -15.63 -9.53
N ASN A 145 -1.99 -15.49 -8.43
CA ASN A 145 -1.66 -14.16 -7.92
C ASN A 145 -0.74 -13.43 -8.91
N VAL A 146 -1.12 -12.22 -9.33
CA VAL A 146 -0.32 -11.36 -10.20
C VAL A 146 0.21 -10.20 -9.36
N PRO A 147 1.46 -10.26 -8.88
CA PRO A 147 2.01 -9.19 -8.07
C PRO A 147 2.06 -7.90 -8.88
N LYS A 148 1.87 -6.76 -8.21
CA LYS A 148 1.85 -5.45 -8.88
C LYS A 148 3.15 -5.16 -9.63
N VAL A 149 4.26 -5.72 -9.15
CA VAL A 149 5.55 -5.76 -9.84
C VAL A 149 5.78 -7.22 -10.22
N PRO A 150 5.62 -7.59 -11.50
CA PRO A 150 5.84 -8.95 -11.95
C PRO A 150 7.30 -9.36 -11.69
N THR A 151 7.49 -10.41 -10.91
CA THR A 151 8.78 -11.11 -10.81
C THR A 151 8.72 -12.29 -11.77
N ALA A 152 9.83 -12.54 -12.48
CA ALA A 152 9.92 -13.65 -13.44
C ALA A 152 9.66 -15.03 -12.80
N THR A 153 9.94 -15.17 -11.50
CA THR A 153 9.68 -16.38 -10.72
C THR A 153 8.89 -16.05 -9.45
N PRO A 154 7.85 -16.83 -9.11
CA PRO A 154 7.19 -16.72 -7.81
C PRO A 154 8.17 -17.15 -6.72
N GLN A 155 8.53 -16.23 -5.83
CA GLN A 155 9.41 -16.51 -4.70
C GLN A 155 8.59 -16.71 -3.42
N PRO A 156 8.94 -17.71 -2.58
CA PRO A 156 8.32 -17.86 -1.28
C PRO A 156 8.64 -16.69 -0.38
N VAL A 157 7.70 -16.34 0.49
CA VAL A 157 7.97 -15.51 1.67
C VAL A 157 8.61 -16.42 2.71
N VAL A 158 9.84 -16.11 3.10
CA VAL A 158 10.56 -16.86 4.13
C VAL A 158 10.54 -16.05 5.42
N LEU A 159 9.95 -16.61 6.45
CA LEU A 159 9.94 -16.03 7.80
C LEU A 159 10.94 -16.79 8.66
N GLN A 160 11.82 -16.06 9.35
CA GLN A 160 12.73 -16.66 10.32
C GLN A 160 12.16 -16.52 11.72
N ALA A 161 12.35 -17.55 12.54
CA ALA A 161 12.00 -17.49 13.95
C ALA A 161 12.80 -16.37 14.63
N PHE A 162 12.10 -15.52 15.37
CA PHE A 162 12.70 -14.42 16.11
C PHE A 162 13.01 -14.89 17.53
N CYS A 163 14.30 -14.98 17.86
CA CYS A 163 14.80 -15.41 19.17
C CYS A 163 14.21 -16.75 19.67
N PRO A 164 14.35 -17.88 18.94
CA PRO A 164 13.83 -19.16 19.40
C PRO A 164 14.56 -19.66 20.67
N PRO A 165 13.91 -20.46 21.53
CA PRO A 165 14.53 -21.06 22.71
C PRO A 165 15.68 -22.02 22.33
N PRO A 166 16.67 -22.24 23.23
CA PRO A 166 16.75 -21.75 24.61
C PRO A 166 17.15 -20.28 24.74
N PHE A 167 16.58 -19.59 25.73
CA PHE A 167 16.91 -18.20 26.05
C PHE A 167 18.08 -18.17 27.01
N TRP A 168 19.12 -17.43 26.65
CA TRP A 168 20.32 -17.26 27.47
C TRP A 168 20.28 -15.96 28.27
N GLU A 169 19.58 -14.95 27.74
CA GLU A 169 19.43 -13.63 28.35
C GLU A 169 17.97 -13.33 28.73
N PRO A 170 17.72 -12.65 29.86
CA PRO A 170 16.35 -12.30 30.29
C PRO A 170 15.64 -11.38 29.29
N ASP A 171 16.38 -10.58 28.52
CA ASP A 171 15.78 -9.76 27.46
C ASP A 171 15.29 -10.61 26.28
N GLN A 172 15.92 -11.75 25.96
CA GLN A 172 15.38 -12.68 24.95
C GLN A 172 14.02 -13.23 25.39
N GLN A 173 13.85 -13.51 26.69
CA GLN A 173 12.57 -13.94 27.23
C GLN A 173 11.47 -12.89 27.01
N LYS A 174 11.79 -11.60 27.19
CA LYS A 174 10.86 -10.50 26.86
C LYS A 174 10.48 -10.52 25.38
N HIS A 175 11.43 -10.67 24.46
CA HIS A 175 11.15 -10.67 23.02
C HIS A 175 10.18 -11.77 22.56
N ASN A 176 10.10 -12.91 23.26
CA ASN A 176 9.10 -13.94 22.99
C ASN A 176 7.65 -13.50 23.22
N CYS A 177 7.41 -12.36 23.88
CA CYS A 177 6.07 -11.80 24.00
C CYS A 177 5.46 -11.45 22.62
N MET A 178 6.30 -11.24 21.60
CA MET A 178 5.84 -10.95 20.25
C MET A 178 5.37 -12.19 19.50
N CYS A 179 5.85 -13.39 19.86
CA CYS A 179 5.38 -14.63 19.24
C CYS A 179 3.86 -14.75 19.44
N PRO A 180 3.08 -14.85 18.35
CA PRO A 180 1.64 -15.09 18.43
C PRO A 180 1.30 -16.54 18.76
#